data_AF-A0A897N733-F1
#
_entry.id   AF-A0A897N733-F1
#
_cell.length_a   1.000
_cell.length_b   1.000
_cell.length_c   1.000
_cell.angle_alpha   90.00
_cell.angle_beta   90.00
_cell.angle_gamma   90.00
#
_symmetry.space_group_name_H-M   'P 1'
#
loop_
_entity.id
_entity.type
_entity.pdbx_description
1 polymer ?
#
loop_
_entity_poly.entity_id
_entity_poly.type
_entity_poly.pdbx_seq_one_letter_code
_entity_poly.pdbx_strand_id
1 'polypeptide(L)'
;MNRLLQIARKDFVDAVRDRQLYVLGALFLLIGLGIGYLAGSNAENASAVDVPRVGITAMAFLGSIAAISMSYNQIVGKRASGELRVLLSLPFSRTEVVYGTFLGRLALVVALTTGSILVASGLAAALGAPVSATALLAALVVAGALMAVFVSLSVGLSAGSTDTTRAAAGAFGLFIVFLFRLWEGVPNAVRYVLNGFSFPSGPAPTWATLWRHLQPMAAVRNALAGVEPDLTVAFVAYAPGIPDNEPYFVEPWFGAAVALAWIVLPVTLGYLKLRAADL
;
A
#
# COMPACT_ATOMS: atom_id res chain seq x y z
N MET A 1 -30.27 2.48 -1.11
CA MET A 1 -28.92 1.92 -0.89
C MET A 1 -27.97 2.56 -1.89
N ASN A 2 -26.94 3.29 -1.45
CA ASN A 2 -26.00 4.00 -2.35
C ASN A 2 -25.40 3.04 -3.38
N ARG A 3 -25.54 3.35 -4.67
CA ARG A 3 -25.11 2.50 -5.80
C ARG A 3 -23.61 2.17 -5.74
N LEU A 4 -22.79 3.11 -5.29
CA LEU A 4 -21.37 2.92 -5.01
C LEU A 4 -21.10 1.76 -4.03
N LEU A 5 -21.86 1.67 -2.94
CA LEU A 5 -21.74 0.58 -1.97
C LEU A 5 -22.21 -0.76 -2.54
N GLN A 6 -23.15 -0.74 -3.50
CA GLN A 6 -23.58 -1.97 -4.18
C GLN A 6 -22.45 -2.55 -5.02
N ILE A 7 -21.73 -1.70 -5.76
CA ILE A 7 -20.57 -2.11 -6.55
C ILE A 7 -19.45 -2.60 -5.63
N ALA A 8 -19.14 -1.87 -4.56
CA ALA A 8 -18.13 -2.30 -3.59
C ALA A 8 -18.47 -3.66 -2.97
N ARG A 9 -19.73 -3.88 -2.57
CA ARG A 9 -20.20 -5.17 -2.04
C ARG A 9 -20.12 -6.27 -3.08
N LYS A 10 -20.52 -6.00 -4.33
CA LYS A 10 -20.43 -6.97 -5.43
C LYS A 10 -18.99 -7.42 -5.61
N ASP A 11 -18.07 -6.48 -5.83
CA ASP A 11 -16.67 -6.81 -6.10
C ASP A 11 -16.00 -7.51 -4.91
N PHE A 12 -16.37 -7.17 -3.67
CA PHE A 12 -15.92 -7.89 -2.48
C PHE A 12 -16.43 -9.34 -2.45
N VAL A 13 -17.73 -9.55 -2.66
CA VAL A 13 -18.34 -10.89 -2.64
C VAL A 13 -17.82 -11.77 -3.78
N ASP A 14 -17.64 -11.19 -4.96
CA ASP A 14 -17.06 -11.89 -6.11
C ASP A 14 -15.62 -12.33 -5.79
N ALA A 15 -14.82 -11.45 -5.16
CA ALA A 15 -13.47 -11.77 -4.74
C ALA A 15 -13.41 -12.85 -3.66
N VAL A 16 -14.37 -12.90 -2.74
CA VAL A 16 -14.44 -13.94 -1.70
C VAL A 16 -14.61 -15.34 -2.28
N ARG A 17 -15.19 -15.44 -3.47
CA ARG A 17 -15.39 -16.72 -4.17
C ARG A 17 -14.19 -17.12 -5.04
N ASP A 18 -13.20 -16.25 -5.16
CA ASP A 18 -12.01 -16.50 -5.97
C ASP A 18 -11.00 -17.37 -5.21
N ARG A 19 -10.45 -18.39 -5.89
CA ARG A 19 -9.39 -19.26 -5.36
C ARG A 19 -8.15 -18.46 -4.94
N GLN A 20 -7.84 -17.37 -5.65
CA GLN A 20 -6.70 -16.51 -5.32
C GLN A 20 -6.82 -15.94 -3.90
N LEU A 21 -8.03 -15.60 -3.44
CA LEU A 21 -8.22 -15.09 -2.09
C LEU A 21 -7.86 -16.14 -1.04
N TYR A 22 -8.26 -17.40 -1.22
CA TYR A 22 -7.97 -18.45 -0.25
C TYR A 22 -6.47 -18.74 -0.13
N VAL A 23 -5.75 -18.72 -1.25
CA VAL A 23 -4.29 -18.89 -1.26
C VAL A 23 -3.61 -17.73 -0.53
N LEU A 24 -4.00 -16.49 -0.84
CA LEU A 24 -3.46 -15.31 -0.15
C LEU A 24 -3.86 -15.31 1.33
N GLY A 25 -5.11 -15.64 1.67
CA GLY A 25 -5.58 -15.72 3.04
C GLY A 25 -4.81 -16.75 3.87
N ALA A 26 -4.56 -17.94 3.31
CA ALA A 26 -3.72 -18.95 3.95
C ALA A 26 -2.28 -18.44 4.15
N LEU A 27 -1.70 -17.79 3.14
CA LEU A 27 -0.35 -17.22 3.25
C LEU A 27 -0.27 -16.13 4.34
N PHE A 28 -1.23 -15.21 4.39
CA PHE A 28 -1.30 -14.16 5.41
C PHE A 28 -1.50 -14.75 6.81
N LEU A 29 -2.32 -15.80 6.92
CA LEU A 29 -2.51 -16.52 8.17
C LEU A 29 -1.21 -17.19 8.62
N LEU A 30 -0.52 -17.90 7.73
CA LEU A 30 0.76 -18.55 8.03
C LEU A 30 1.83 -17.55 8.46
N ILE A 31 1.93 -16.41 7.77
CA ILE A 31 2.86 -15.34 8.15
C ILE A 31 2.49 -14.76 9.51
N GLY A 32 1.20 -14.51 9.77
CA GLY A 32 0.73 -14.03 11.07
C GLY A 32 1.08 -15.00 12.20
N LEU A 33 0.78 -16.30 12.01
CA LEU A 33 1.14 -17.37 12.94
C LEU A 33 2.65 -17.46 13.15
N GLY A 34 3.45 -17.35 12.08
CA GLY A 34 4.91 -17.36 12.15
C GLY A 34 5.46 -16.20 12.98
N ILE A 35 4.99 -14.98 12.75
CA ILE A 35 5.39 -13.79 13.52
C ILE A 35 5.00 -13.97 15.00
N GLY A 36 3.74 -14.36 15.26
CA GLY A 36 3.24 -14.54 16.61
C GLY A 36 3.98 -15.63 17.38
N TYR A 37 4.26 -16.76 16.72
CA TYR A 37 5.03 -17.86 17.31
C TYR A 37 6.46 -17.45 17.63
N LEU A 38 7.17 -16.80 16.70
CA LEU A 38 8.57 -16.39 16.91
C LEU A 38 8.72 -15.36 18.04
N ALA A 39 7.77 -14.44 18.16
CA ALA A 39 7.75 -13.49 19.28
C ALA A 39 7.39 -14.19 20.60
N GLY A 40 6.36 -15.05 20.58
CA GLY A 40 5.92 -15.82 21.74
C GLY A 40 6.95 -16.80 22.27
N SER A 41 7.67 -17.50 21.39
CA SER A 41 8.72 -18.46 21.77
C SER A 41 9.93 -17.79 22.44
N ASN A 42 10.07 -16.47 22.28
CA ASN A 42 11.13 -15.66 22.87
C ASN A 42 10.56 -14.56 23.78
N ALA A 43 9.44 -14.82 24.43
CA ALA A 43 8.67 -13.84 25.21
C ALA A 43 9.52 -13.05 26.23
N GLU A 44 10.49 -13.69 26.88
CA GLU A 44 11.36 -13.06 27.87
C GLU A 44 12.24 -11.94 27.30
N ASN A 45 12.55 -12.00 25.99
CA ASN A 45 13.36 -11.01 25.29
C ASN A 45 12.53 -10.13 24.33
N ALA A 46 11.23 -10.41 24.20
CA ALA A 46 10.36 -9.72 23.27
C ALA A 46 9.95 -8.34 23.81
N SER A 47 10.03 -7.33 22.96
CA SER A 47 9.49 -6.00 23.22
C SER A 47 8.03 -5.90 22.76
N ALA A 48 7.26 -5.07 23.46
CA ALA A 48 5.84 -4.85 23.18
C ALA A 48 5.55 -4.32 21.75
N VAL A 49 6.57 -3.75 21.08
CA VAL A 49 6.48 -3.20 19.73
C VAL A 49 6.94 -4.16 18.64
N ASP A 50 7.55 -5.30 18.98
CA ASP A 50 8.19 -6.18 18.00
C ASP A 50 7.18 -6.81 17.05
N VAL A 51 6.06 -7.33 17.57
CA VAL A 51 5.00 -7.91 16.73
C VAL A 51 4.37 -6.88 15.80
N PRO A 52 3.92 -5.69 16.28
CA PRO A 52 3.45 -4.62 15.39
C PRO A 52 4.50 -4.21 14.35
N ARG A 53 5.78 -4.05 14.74
CA ARG A 53 6.86 -3.65 13.85
C ARG A 53 7.09 -4.67 12.74
N VAL A 54 7.27 -5.94 13.09
CA VAL A 54 7.48 -7.03 12.13
C VAL A 54 6.22 -7.22 11.26
N GLY A 55 5.04 -7.05 11.83
CA GLY A 55 3.77 -7.04 11.11
C GLY A 55 3.72 -5.97 10.02
N ILE A 56 4.08 -4.72 10.33
CA ILE A 56 4.18 -3.64 9.33
C ILE A 56 5.17 -4.04 8.23
N THR A 57 6.38 -4.48 8.59
CA THR A 57 7.41 -4.87 7.61
C THR A 57 6.90 -5.95 6.66
N ALA A 58 6.31 -7.02 7.22
CA ALA A 58 5.76 -8.12 6.43
C ALA A 58 4.62 -7.67 5.52
N MET A 59 3.69 -6.87 6.03
CA MET A 59 2.55 -6.37 5.24
C MET A 59 2.95 -5.30 4.22
N ALA A 60 4.03 -4.56 4.46
CA ALA A 60 4.57 -3.62 3.49
C ALA A 60 5.08 -4.32 2.22
N PHE A 61 5.60 -5.55 2.35
CA PHE A 61 5.93 -6.38 1.20
C PHE A 61 4.72 -7.18 0.70
N LEU A 62 4.19 -8.07 1.53
CA LEU A 62 3.17 -9.05 1.16
C LEU A 62 1.82 -8.40 0.85
N GLY A 63 1.41 -7.43 1.68
CA GLY A 63 0.19 -6.64 1.49
C GLY A 63 0.22 -5.86 0.19
N SER A 64 1.34 -5.23 -0.16
CA SER A 64 1.48 -4.46 -1.41
C SER A 64 1.36 -5.35 -2.65
N ILE A 65 1.96 -6.56 -2.61
CA ILE A 65 1.79 -7.56 -3.69
C ILE A 65 0.34 -8.02 -3.79
N ALA A 66 -0.31 -8.30 -2.65
CA ALA A 66 -1.72 -8.69 -2.62
C ALA A 66 -2.61 -7.56 -3.18
N ALA A 67 -2.41 -6.32 -2.75
CA ALA A 67 -3.12 -5.15 -3.23
C ALA A 67 -3.05 -5.03 -4.76
N ILE A 68 -1.88 -5.22 -5.35
CA ILE A 68 -1.69 -5.12 -6.80
C ILE A 68 -2.31 -6.30 -7.51
N SER A 69 -1.93 -7.53 -7.14
CA SER A 69 -2.36 -8.76 -7.80
C SER A 69 -3.88 -8.90 -7.81
N MET A 70 -4.56 -8.40 -6.77
CA MET A 70 -6.01 -8.45 -6.67
C MET A 70 -6.73 -7.29 -7.37
N SER A 71 -6.04 -6.20 -7.71
CA SER A 71 -6.67 -4.95 -8.17
C SER A 71 -6.34 -4.55 -9.61
N TYR A 72 -5.23 -5.02 -10.19
CA TYR A 72 -4.72 -4.47 -11.45
C TYR A 72 -5.63 -4.73 -12.65
N ASN A 73 -6.40 -5.82 -12.61
CA ASN A 73 -7.28 -6.24 -13.69
C ASN A 73 -8.76 -5.89 -13.45
N GLN A 74 -9.09 -5.14 -12.38
CA GLN A 74 -10.48 -5.04 -11.94
C GLN A 74 -11.34 -4.10 -12.79
N ILE A 75 -10.75 -3.14 -13.50
CA ILE A 75 -11.48 -2.27 -14.42
C ILE A 75 -11.18 -2.65 -15.87
N VAL A 76 -9.89 -2.78 -16.23
CA VAL A 76 -9.49 -3.17 -17.59
C VAL A 76 -9.98 -4.57 -17.96
N GLY A 77 -10.05 -5.50 -17.00
CA GLY A 77 -10.61 -6.84 -17.22
C GLY A 77 -12.10 -6.80 -17.52
N LYS A 78 -12.88 -6.00 -16.77
CA LYS A 78 -14.30 -5.77 -17.04
C LYS A 78 -14.51 -5.12 -18.41
N ARG A 79 -13.61 -4.24 -18.82
CA ARG A 79 -13.62 -3.63 -20.16
C ARG A 79 -13.37 -4.68 -21.24
N ALA A 80 -12.35 -5.51 -21.06
CA ALA A 80 -11.96 -6.55 -22.02
C ALA A 80 -13.03 -7.64 -22.18
N SER A 81 -13.73 -8.01 -21.10
CA SER A 81 -14.82 -9.00 -21.12
C SER A 81 -16.16 -8.43 -21.60
N GLY A 82 -16.28 -7.10 -21.76
CA GLY A 82 -17.54 -6.43 -22.06
C GLY A 82 -18.46 -6.23 -20.85
N GLU A 83 -18.12 -6.75 -19.66
CA GLU A 83 -18.88 -6.54 -18.41
C GLU A 83 -19.09 -5.05 -18.13
N LEU A 84 -18.09 -4.21 -18.44
CA LEU A 84 -18.17 -2.77 -18.22
C LEU A 84 -19.29 -2.13 -19.05
N ARG A 85 -19.55 -2.58 -20.28
CA ARG A 85 -20.64 -2.06 -21.11
C ARG A 85 -22.00 -2.43 -20.53
N VAL A 86 -22.14 -3.66 -20.04
CA VAL A 86 -23.37 -4.15 -19.39
C VAL A 86 -23.64 -3.40 -18.07
N LEU A 87 -22.60 -3.16 -17.27
CA LEU A 87 -22.73 -2.36 -16.05
C LEU A 87 -23.17 -0.93 -16.33
N LEU A 88 -22.68 -0.33 -17.42
CA LEU A 88 -23.02 1.04 -17.82
C LEU A 88 -24.34 1.15 -18.59
N SER A 89 -24.93 0.04 -19.07
CA SER A 89 -26.32 0.03 -19.56
C SER A 89 -27.35 0.03 -18.43
N LEU A 90 -26.93 -0.38 -17.23
CA LEU A 90 -27.68 -0.22 -15.99
C LEU A 90 -27.46 1.21 -15.44
N PRO A 91 -28.25 1.67 -14.45
CA PRO A 91 -28.12 3.03 -13.92
C PRO A 91 -26.88 3.24 -13.03
N PHE A 92 -25.73 2.70 -13.39
CA PHE A 92 -24.43 2.92 -12.76
C PHE A 92 -23.57 3.88 -13.59
N SER A 93 -22.90 4.80 -12.91
CA SER A 93 -21.94 5.73 -13.50
C SER A 93 -20.52 5.15 -13.46
N ARG A 94 -19.64 5.62 -14.36
CA ARG A 94 -18.21 5.27 -14.36
C ARG A 94 -17.52 5.60 -13.02
N THR A 95 -17.95 6.68 -12.36
CA THR A 95 -17.47 7.06 -11.02
C THR A 95 -17.80 6.01 -9.98
N GLU A 96 -19.05 5.56 -9.94
CA GLU A 96 -19.50 4.52 -8.99
C GLU A 96 -18.77 3.21 -9.25
N VAL A 97 -18.49 2.86 -10.51
CA VAL A 97 -17.70 1.68 -10.87
C VAL A 97 -16.28 1.79 -10.31
N VAL A 98 -15.54 2.85 -10.65
CA VAL A 98 -14.12 2.97 -10.25
C VAL A 98 -13.95 3.07 -8.73
N TYR A 99 -14.69 3.96 -8.07
CA TYR A 99 -14.58 4.13 -6.62
C TYR A 99 -15.21 2.98 -5.83
N GLY A 100 -16.28 2.37 -6.35
CA GLY A 100 -16.85 1.15 -5.77
C GLY A 100 -15.85 0.00 -5.80
N THR A 101 -15.19 -0.23 -6.93
CA THR A 101 -14.13 -1.23 -7.07
C THR A 101 -12.95 -0.92 -6.14
N PHE A 102 -12.50 0.33 -6.07
CA PHE A 102 -11.45 0.76 -5.14
C PHE A 102 -11.80 0.40 -3.69
N LEU A 103 -12.99 0.76 -3.22
CA LEU A 103 -13.42 0.47 -1.84
C LEU A 103 -13.60 -1.02 -1.57
N GLY A 104 -14.15 -1.77 -2.51
CA GLY A 104 -14.32 -3.22 -2.38
C GLY A 104 -12.97 -3.95 -2.28
N ARG A 105 -12.01 -3.56 -3.11
CA ARG A 105 -10.65 -4.13 -3.09
C ARG A 105 -9.86 -3.68 -1.87
N LEU A 106 -10.00 -2.42 -1.47
CA LEU A 106 -9.39 -1.90 -0.25
C LEU A 106 -9.87 -2.67 0.98
N ALA A 107 -11.19 -2.82 1.14
CA ALA A 107 -11.78 -3.53 2.28
C ALA A 107 -11.25 -4.97 2.39
N LEU A 108 -11.13 -5.66 1.25
CA LEU A 108 -10.60 -7.02 1.20
C LEU A 108 -9.14 -7.07 1.65
N VAL A 109 -8.28 -6.24 1.07
CA VAL A 109 -6.84 -6.33 1.34
C VAL A 109 -6.54 -5.87 2.77
N VAL A 110 -7.25 -4.83 3.25
CA VAL A 110 -7.18 -4.40 4.66
C VAL A 110 -7.65 -5.49 5.61
N ALA A 111 -8.70 -6.24 5.27
CA ALA A 111 -9.14 -7.35 6.10
C ALA A 111 -8.06 -8.45 6.21
N LEU A 112 -7.38 -8.79 5.11
CA LEU A 112 -6.28 -9.75 5.11
C LEU A 112 -5.11 -9.27 5.96
N THR A 113 -4.63 -8.03 5.74
CA THR A 113 -3.49 -7.48 6.50
C THR A 113 -3.82 -7.37 7.99
N THR A 114 -5.03 -6.89 8.30
CA THR A 114 -5.50 -6.73 9.68
C THR A 114 -5.62 -8.08 10.36
N GLY A 115 -6.22 -9.08 9.69
CA GLY A 115 -6.33 -10.44 10.20
C GLY A 115 -4.96 -11.04 10.49
N SER A 116 -3.98 -10.86 9.60
CA SER A 116 -2.61 -11.36 9.81
C SER A 116 -1.94 -10.74 11.05
N ILE A 117 -2.00 -9.40 11.18
CA ILE A 117 -1.41 -8.69 12.32
C ILE A 117 -2.11 -9.07 13.63
N LEU A 118 -3.45 -9.16 13.63
CA LEU A 118 -4.21 -9.56 14.82
C LEU A 118 -3.94 -11.01 15.23
N VAL A 119 -3.80 -11.94 14.28
CA VAL A 119 -3.41 -13.32 14.56
C VAL A 119 -2.01 -13.36 15.17
N ALA A 120 -1.06 -12.60 14.61
CA ALA A 120 0.29 -12.52 15.15
C ALA A 120 0.30 -11.99 16.59
N SER A 121 -0.38 -10.88 16.84
CA SER A 121 -0.50 -10.28 18.18
C SER A 121 -1.22 -11.18 19.17
N GLY A 122 -2.33 -11.80 18.76
CA GLY A 122 -3.10 -12.70 19.61
C GLY A 122 -2.30 -13.95 19.99
N LEU A 123 -1.59 -14.56 19.04
CA LEU A 123 -0.75 -15.72 19.33
C LEU A 123 0.45 -15.35 20.21
N ALA A 124 1.13 -14.25 19.93
CA ALA A 124 2.25 -13.78 20.75
C ALA A 124 1.82 -13.53 22.20
N ALA A 125 0.69 -12.82 22.40
CA ALA A 125 0.13 -12.56 23.72
C ALA A 125 -0.28 -13.86 24.44
N ALA A 126 -0.88 -14.82 23.72
CA ALA A 126 -1.25 -16.12 24.28
C ALA A 126 -0.03 -16.94 24.75
N LEU A 127 1.14 -16.73 24.14
CA LEU A 127 2.41 -17.34 24.51
C LEU A 127 3.21 -16.52 25.54
N GLY A 128 2.66 -15.41 26.03
CA GLY A 128 3.25 -14.59 27.09
C GLY A 128 4.15 -13.44 26.61
N ALA A 129 4.30 -13.21 25.31
CA ALA A 129 5.02 -12.04 24.80
C ALA A 129 4.17 -10.77 24.97
N PRO A 130 4.78 -9.64 25.40
CA PRO A 130 4.06 -8.38 25.54
C PRO A 130 3.65 -7.84 24.16
N VAL A 131 2.49 -7.20 24.08
CA VAL A 131 2.02 -6.51 22.86
C VAL A 131 1.42 -5.17 23.27
N SER A 132 1.98 -4.07 22.76
CA SER A 132 1.46 -2.73 23.01
C SER A 132 0.20 -2.49 22.18
N ALA A 133 -0.89 -2.08 22.84
CA ALA A 133 -2.15 -1.77 22.18
C ALA A 133 -2.04 -0.52 21.27
N THR A 134 -1.25 0.48 21.68
CA THR A 134 -1.04 1.71 20.88
C THR A 134 -0.22 1.40 19.63
N ALA A 135 0.86 0.62 19.78
CA ALA A 135 1.69 0.19 18.67
C ALA A 135 0.92 -0.72 17.71
N LEU A 136 0.08 -1.62 18.23
CA LEU A 136 -0.80 -2.46 17.42
C LEU A 136 -1.79 -1.62 16.62
N LEU A 137 -2.47 -0.65 17.25
CA LEU A 137 -3.40 0.23 16.57
C LEU A 137 -2.70 1.05 15.47
N ALA A 138 -1.53 1.63 15.77
CA ALA A 138 -0.72 2.35 14.80
C ALA A 138 -0.31 1.46 13.62
N ALA A 139 0.11 0.22 13.88
CA ALA A 139 0.43 -0.76 12.84
C ALA A 139 -0.76 -1.08 11.94
N LEU A 140 -1.96 -1.25 12.50
CA LEU A 140 -3.18 -1.49 11.72
C LEU A 140 -3.54 -0.30 10.83
N VAL A 141 -3.49 0.93 11.37
CA VAL A 141 -3.78 2.16 10.62
C VAL A 141 -2.77 2.36 9.49
N VAL A 142 -1.49 2.19 9.78
CA VAL A 142 -0.40 2.33 8.80
C VAL A 142 -0.45 1.27 7.72
N ALA A 143 -0.66 0.00 8.08
CA ALA A 143 -0.85 -1.07 7.12
C ALA A 143 -2.04 -0.77 6.22
N GLY A 144 -3.18 -0.33 6.79
CA GLY A 144 -4.36 0.05 6.03
C GLY A 144 -4.13 1.22 5.07
N ALA A 145 -3.45 2.27 5.52
CA ALA A 145 -3.08 3.42 4.68
C ALA A 145 -2.17 2.98 3.52
N LEU A 146 -1.20 2.12 3.78
CA LEU A 146 -0.32 1.57 2.75
C LEU A 146 -1.10 0.72 1.73
N MET A 147 -2.06 -0.10 2.19
CA MET A 147 -2.93 -0.86 1.29
C MET A 147 -3.78 0.07 0.43
N ALA A 148 -4.29 1.17 1.00
CA ALA A 148 -5.02 2.19 0.23
C ALA A 148 -4.18 2.80 -0.89
N VAL A 149 -2.90 3.07 -0.64
CA VAL A 149 -1.98 3.56 -1.67
C VAL A 149 -1.83 2.55 -2.80
N PHE A 150 -1.50 1.29 -2.50
CA PHE A 150 -1.25 0.29 -3.54
C PHE A 150 -2.52 -0.15 -4.29
N VAL A 151 -3.67 -0.22 -3.60
CA VAL A 151 -4.96 -0.44 -4.25
C VAL A 151 -5.32 0.75 -5.15
N SER A 152 -5.10 1.99 -4.71
CA SER A 152 -5.36 3.18 -5.53
C SER A 152 -4.50 3.20 -6.80
N LEU A 153 -3.19 2.93 -6.66
CA LEU A 153 -2.26 2.80 -7.79
C LEU A 153 -2.75 1.74 -8.79
N SER A 154 -3.09 0.56 -8.27
CA SER A 154 -3.46 -0.58 -9.09
C SER A 154 -4.81 -0.37 -9.81
N VAL A 155 -5.84 0.12 -9.09
CA VAL A 155 -7.16 0.44 -9.67
C VAL A 155 -7.06 1.63 -10.62
N GLY A 156 -6.27 2.66 -10.29
CA GLY A 156 -6.03 3.82 -11.14
C GLY A 156 -5.39 3.43 -12.48
N LEU A 157 -4.34 2.61 -12.44
CA LEU A 157 -3.72 2.06 -13.64
C LEU A 157 -4.65 1.13 -14.42
N SER A 158 -5.45 0.33 -13.72
CA SER A 158 -6.49 -0.50 -14.33
C SER A 158 -7.50 0.35 -15.11
N ALA A 159 -8.06 1.38 -14.48
CA ALA A 159 -9.06 2.26 -15.09
C ALA A 159 -8.50 3.07 -16.26
N GLY A 160 -7.24 3.51 -16.15
CA GLY A 160 -6.55 4.25 -17.19
C GLY A 160 -6.01 3.40 -18.34
N SER A 161 -6.11 2.07 -18.28
CA SER A 161 -5.52 1.19 -19.29
C SER A 161 -6.57 0.66 -20.28
N THR A 162 -6.12 0.43 -21.51
CA THR A 162 -6.92 -0.24 -22.55
C THR A 162 -6.61 -1.74 -22.63
N ASP A 163 -5.52 -2.17 -22.01
CA ASP A 163 -4.93 -3.50 -22.12
C ASP A 163 -4.54 -4.01 -20.73
N THR A 164 -4.92 -5.27 -20.43
CA THR A 164 -4.68 -5.93 -19.15
C THR A 164 -3.17 -6.11 -18.88
N THR A 165 -2.38 -6.39 -19.92
CA THR A 165 -0.92 -6.51 -19.83
C THR A 165 -0.29 -5.17 -19.48
N ARG A 166 -0.76 -4.06 -20.07
CA ARG A 166 -0.26 -2.71 -19.74
C ARG A 166 -0.60 -2.31 -18.31
N ALA A 167 -1.81 -2.61 -17.85
CA ALA A 167 -2.21 -2.38 -16.47
C ALA A 167 -1.35 -3.19 -15.48
N ALA A 168 -1.11 -4.47 -15.78
CA ALA A 168 -0.24 -5.33 -15.00
C ALA A 168 1.19 -4.78 -14.94
N ALA A 169 1.80 -4.52 -16.11
CA ALA A 169 3.16 -4.01 -16.21
C ALA A 169 3.34 -2.69 -15.46
N GLY A 170 2.39 -1.77 -15.56
CA GLY A 170 2.41 -0.51 -14.82
C GLY A 170 2.32 -0.73 -13.30
N ALA A 171 1.39 -1.58 -12.84
CA ALA A 171 1.15 -1.76 -11.41
C ALA A 171 2.29 -2.51 -10.72
N PHE A 172 2.75 -3.61 -11.31
CA PHE A 172 3.91 -4.34 -10.82
C PHE A 172 5.22 -3.56 -10.99
N GLY A 173 5.36 -2.78 -12.07
CA GLY A 173 6.52 -1.91 -12.30
C GLY A 173 6.65 -0.84 -11.22
N LEU A 174 5.57 -0.12 -10.90
CA LEU A 174 5.59 0.86 -9.80
C LEU A 174 5.85 0.22 -8.44
N PHE A 175 5.32 -0.99 -8.21
CA PHE A 175 5.67 -1.75 -7.02
C PHE A 175 7.15 -2.05 -6.91
N ILE A 176 7.78 -2.51 -7.99
CA ILE A 176 9.22 -2.74 -8.01
C ILE A 176 9.96 -1.43 -7.71
N VAL A 177 9.53 -0.32 -8.33
CA VAL A 177 10.16 1.00 -8.12
C VAL A 177 10.12 1.42 -6.64
N PHE A 178 8.98 1.25 -5.98
CA PHE A 178 8.83 1.68 -4.58
C PHE A 178 9.44 0.69 -3.59
N LEU A 179 9.28 -0.61 -3.82
CA LEU A 179 9.72 -1.64 -2.88
C LEU A 179 11.24 -1.81 -2.90
N PHE A 180 11.86 -1.77 -4.07
CA PHE A 180 13.32 -1.92 -4.23
C PHE A 180 14.06 -0.59 -4.25
N ARG A 181 13.42 0.49 -3.78
CA ARG A 181 14.07 1.80 -3.59
C ARG A 181 14.71 2.38 -4.86
N LEU A 182 14.05 2.13 -6.00
CA LEU A 182 14.47 2.70 -7.29
C LEU A 182 14.01 4.15 -7.45
N TRP A 183 13.01 4.57 -6.68
CA TRP A 183 12.54 5.95 -6.64
C TRP A 183 13.66 6.94 -6.28
N GLU A 184 14.54 6.56 -5.36
CA GLU A 184 15.72 7.34 -4.96
C GLU A 184 16.82 7.37 -6.01
N GLY A 185 16.78 6.44 -6.98
CA GLY A 185 17.67 6.43 -8.14
C GLY A 185 17.54 7.68 -8.99
N VAL A 186 16.34 8.28 -9.07
CA VAL A 186 16.07 9.49 -9.87
C VAL A 186 16.94 10.68 -9.44
N PRO A 187 16.88 11.16 -8.17
CA PRO A 187 17.72 12.27 -7.74
C PRO A 187 19.21 11.92 -7.78
N ASN A 188 19.58 10.65 -7.56
CA ASN A 188 20.97 10.22 -7.66
C ASN A 188 21.49 10.31 -9.10
N ALA A 189 20.71 9.86 -10.08
CA ALA A 189 21.05 9.93 -11.50
C ALA A 189 21.12 11.38 -12.00
N VAL A 190 20.15 12.21 -11.63
CA VAL A 190 20.15 13.64 -11.97
C VAL A 190 21.40 14.32 -11.39
N ARG A 191 21.73 14.08 -10.12
CA ARG A 191 22.92 14.64 -9.48
C ARG A 191 24.22 14.14 -10.12
N TYR A 192 24.28 12.87 -10.51
CA TYR A 192 25.44 12.30 -11.19
C TYR A 192 25.70 12.99 -12.54
N VAL A 193 24.66 13.22 -13.34
CA VAL A 193 24.75 13.93 -14.62
C VAL A 193 25.14 15.40 -14.40
N LEU A 194 24.48 16.09 -13.47
CA LEU A 194 24.78 17.50 -13.15
C LEU A 194 26.19 17.70 -12.60
N ASN A 195 26.75 16.68 -11.96
CA ASN A 195 28.11 16.68 -11.44
C ASN A 195 29.14 16.12 -12.46
N GLY A 196 28.83 16.19 -13.75
CA GLY A 196 29.75 15.80 -14.82
C GLY A 196 30.05 14.30 -14.90
N PHE A 197 29.04 13.45 -14.68
CA PHE A 197 29.18 11.99 -14.63
C PHE A 197 30.14 11.52 -13.53
N SER A 198 30.15 12.23 -12.40
CA SER A 198 30.88 11.83 -11.19
C SER A 198 29.95 11.86 -9.98
N PHE A 199 30.17 10.96 -9.02
CA PHE A 199 29.33 10.93 -7.82
C PHE A 199 29.59 12.17 -6.96
N PRO A 200 28.55 12.95 -6.63
CA PRO A 200 28.72 14.17 -5.86
C PRO A 200 29.21 13.86 -4.45
N SER A 201 30.23 14.58 -4.00
CA SER A 201 30.64 14.64 -2.60
C SER A 201 29.78 15.68 -1.85
N GLY A 202 29.38 15.35 -0.62
CA GLY A 202 28.59 16.24 0.24
C GLY A 202 27.08 15.93 0.31
N PRO A 203 26.34 16.68 1.15
CA PRO A 203 24.94 16.42 1.45
C PRO A 203 24.05 16.54 0.20
N ALA A 204 22.92 15.83 0.21
CA ALA A 204 21.94 15.95 -0.86
C ALA A 204 21.29 17.34 -0.83
N PRO A 205 21.11 18.01 -2.00
CA PRO A 205 20.38 19.27 -2.07
C PRO A 205 18.91 19.06 -1.70
N THR A 206 18.25 20.13 -1.24
CA THR A 206 16.89 20.10 -0.70
C THR A 206 15.88 19.42 -1.61
N TRP A 207 15.93 19.67 -2.92
CA TRP A 207 15.02 19.04 -3.90
C TRP A 207 15.18 17.52 -3.97
N ALA A 208 16.41 17.02 -3.83
CA ALA A 208 16.71 15.60 -3.89
C ALA A 208 16.22 14.89 -2.62
N THR A 209 16.34 15.58 -1.48
CA THR A 209 15.77 15.10 -0.22
C THR A 209 14.24 15.10 -0.30
N LEU A 210 13.62 16.21 -0.70
CA LEU A 210 12.16 16.31 -0.90
C LEU A 210 11.62 15.18 -1.79
N TRP A 211 12.27 14.89 -2.92
CA TRP A 211 11.89 13.79 -3.81
C TRP A 211 11.80 12.46 -3.08
N ARG A 212 12.79 12.12 -2.24
CA ARG A 212 12.79 10.87 -1.47
C ARG A 212 11.60 10.78 -0.51
N HIS A 213 11.15 11.89 0.06
CA HIS A 213 9.97 11.93 0.94
C HIS A 213 8.64 11.87 0.18
N LEU A 214 8.63 12.10 -1.14
CA LEU A 214 7.45 11.86 -1.99
C LEU A 214 7.17 10.38 -2.26
N GLN A 215 8.11 9.49 -1.95
CA GLN A 215 7.91 8.04 -2.06
C GLN A 215 6.77 7.60 -1.12
N PRO A 216 5.80 6.78 -1.57
CA PRO A 216 4.62 6.44 -0.77
C PRO A 216 4.94 5.74 0.56
N MET A 217 5.93 4.85 0.57
CA MET A 217 6.35 4.13 1.79
C MET A 217 7.05 5.08 2.77
N ALA A 218 7.86 6.02 2.27
CA ALA A 218 8.48 7.05 3.09
C ALA A 218 7.42 8.01 3.66
N ALA A 219 6.42 8.39 2.87
CA ALA A 219 5.32 9.27 3.29
C ALA A 219 4.50 8.65 4.44
N VAL A 220 4.10 7.38 4.29
CA VAL A 220 3.39 6.63 5.34
C VAL A 220 4.24 6.48 6.60
N ARG A 221 5.55 6.20 6.47
CA ARG A 221 6.46 6.18 7.61
C ARG A 221 6.58 7.54 8.31
N ASN A 222 6.72 8.63 7.57
CA ASN A 222 6.87 9.96 8.18
C ASN A 222 5.59 10.34 8.94
N ALA A 223 4.41 9.98 8.42
CA ALA A 223 3.15 10.14 9.16
C ALA A 223 3.14 9.32 10.47
N LEU A 224 3.65 8.08 10.43
CA LEU A 224 3.81 7.22 11.61
C LEU A 224 4.79 7.80 12.64
N ALA A 225 5.83 8.50 12.21
CA ALA A 225 6.85 9.06 13.11
C ALA A 225 6.27 10.03 14.14
N GLY A 226 5.17 10.72 13.85
CA GLY A 226 4.49 11.60 14.80
C GLY A 226 3.59 10.89 15.81
N VAL A 227 3.36 9.59 15.66
CA VAL A 227 2.41 8.81 16.48
C VAL A 227 3.13 7.70 17.25
N GLU A 228 3.91 6.87 16.56
CA GLU A 228 4.68 5.76 17.13
C GLU A 228 6.07 5.70 16.47
N PRO A 229 7.03 6.52 16.95
CA PRO A 229 8.38 6.62 16.38
C PRO A 229 9.11 5.27 16.30
N ASP A 230 8.93 4.40 17.29
CA ASP A 230 9.58 3.09 17.39
C ASP A 230 9.17 2.12 16.28
N LEU A 231 8.04 2.38 15.61
CA LEU A 231 7.56 1.58 14.49
C LEU A 231 8.09 2.06 13.15
N THR A 232 8.71 3.24 13.07
CA THR A 232 9.29 3.76 11.81
C THR A 232 10.41 2.87 11.27
N VAL A 233 11.06 2.11 12.17
CA VAL A 233 12.08 1.10 11.85
C VAL A 233 11.54 0.02 10.91
N ALA A 234 10.23 -0.27 10.95
CA ALA A 234 9.59 -1.23 10.04
C ALA A 234 9.74 -0.86 8.55
N PHE A 235 10.03 0.40 8.24
CA PHE A 235 10.19 0.88 6.87
C PHE A 235 11.65 1.00 6.42
N VAL A 236 12.65 0.69 7.24
CA VAL A 236 14.08 0.86 6.89
C VAL A 236 14.46 0.07 5.63
N ALA A 237 13.84 -1.10 5.43
CA ALA A 237 14.04 -1.91 4.23
C ALA A 237 13.49 -1.24 2.94
N TYR A 238 12.51 -0.34 3.09
CA TYR A 238 11.72 0.19 1.97
C TYR A 238 11.89 1.68 1.73
N ALA A 239 12.40 2.44 2.71
CA ALA A 239 12.53 3.88 2.63
C ALA A 239 13.82 4.36 3.31
N PRO A 240 14.48 5.43 2.83
CA PRO A 240 15.68 5.99 3.45
C PRO A 240 15.34 6.57 4.82
N GLY A 241 16.16 6.30 5.85
CA GLY A 241 15.96 6.81 7.21
C GLY A 241 15.69 8.32 7.30
N ILE A 242 15.07 8.73 8.41
CA ILE A 242 14.78 10.12 8.69
C ILE A 242 16.09 10.80 9.16
N PRO A 243 16.57 11.87 8.51
CA PRO A 243 17.73 12.62 9.01
C PRO A 243 17.41 13.31 10.35
N ASP A 244 18.38 13.37 11.26
CA ASP A 244 18.23 13.97 12.59
C ASP A 244 18.03 15.51 12.59
N ASN A 245 18.28 16.16 11.45
CA ASN A 245 18.14 17.60 11.28
C ASN A 245 16.89 17.85 10.42
N GLU A 246 15.94 18.65 10.91
CA GLU A 246 14.58 18.79 10.38
C GLU A 246 14.45 19.80 9.21
N PRO A 247 14.24 19.32 7.98
CA PRO A 247 13.42 20.04 7.02
C PRO A 247 11.93 19.75 7.21
N TYR A 248 11.07 20.74 6.91
CA TYR A 248 9.61 20.62 6.99
C TYR A 248 9.01 19.39 6.27
N PHE A 249 9.68 18.86 5.24
CA PHE A 249 9.22 17.67 4.48
C PHE A 249 9.46 16.33 5.21
N VAL A 250 10.01 16.38 6.43
CA VAL A 250 10.11 15.27 7.37
C VAL A 250 8.92 15.27 8.35
N GLU A 251 8.18 16.37 8.45
CA GLU A 251 7.11 16.51 9.44
C GLU A 251 5.96 15.51 9.20
N PRO A 252 5.33 14.99 10.27
CA PRO A 252 4.29 13.96 10.15
C PRO A 252 3.09 14.37 9.28
N TRP A 253 2.67 15.63 9.34
CA TRP A 253 1.55 16.12 8.53
C TRP A 253 1.89 16.12 7.03
N PHE A 254 3.14 16.41 6.66
CA PHE A 254 3.57 16.40 5.27
C PHE A 254 3.55 14.98 4.74
N GLY A 255 4.07 14.01 5.51
CA GLY A 255 3.97 12.59 5.20
C GLY A 255 2.52 12.14 5.00
N ALA A 256 1.61 12.57 5.88
CA ALA A 256 0.19 12.26 5.77
C ALA A 256 -0.44 12.87 4.50
N ALA A 257 -0.12 14.12 4.18
CA ALA A 257 -0.61 14.78 2.97
C ALA A 257 -0.14 14.07 1.69
N VAL A 258 1.13 13.66 1.64
CA VAL A 258 1.68 12.90 0.51
C VAL A 258 1.05 11.51 0.41
N ALA A 259 0.84 10.81 1.52
CA ALA A 259 0.16 9.52 1.53
C ALA A 259 -1.30 9.65 1.03
N LEU A 260 -2.03 10.68 1.47
CA LEU A 260 -3.38 10.99 0.97
C LEU A 260 -3.38 11.31 -0.53
N ALA A 261 -2.38 12.06 -1.01
CA ALA A 261 -2.22 12.33 -2.42
C ALA A 261 -2.04 11.02 -3.22
N TRP A 262 -1.24 10.07 -2.73
CA TRP A 262 -1.09 8.75 -3.34
C TRP A 262 -2.35 7.87 -3.25
N ILE A 263 -3.23 8.09 -2.26
CA ILE A 263 -4.52 7.40 -2.18
C ILE A 263 -5.52 8.00 -3.17
N VAL A 264 -5.53 9.32 -3.36
CA VAL A 264 -6.57 9.99 -4.17
C VAL A 264 -6.17 10.15 -5.63
N LEU A 265 -4.94 10.59 -5.91
CA LEU A 265 -4.54 10.97 -7.26
C LEU A 265 -4.55 9.79 -8.25
N PRO A 266 -3.97 8.61 -7.97
CA PRO A 266 -3.91 7.54 -8.97
C PRO A 266 -5.29 7.04 -9.41
N VAL A 267 -6.18 6.75 -8.45
CA VAL A 267 -7.56 6.33 -8.75
C VAL A 267 -8.33 7.43 -9.49
N THR A 268 -8.15 8.70 -9.12
CA THR A 268 -8.82 9.83 -9.77
C THR A 268 -8.33 10.02 -11.20
N LEU A 269 -7.01 9.97 -11.44
CA LEU A 269 -6.44 10.07 -12.78
C LEU A 269 -6.89 8.91 -13.68
N GLY A 270 -6.94 7.69 -13.13
CA GLY A 270 -7.51 6.53 -13.81
C GLY A 270 -8.97 6.72 -14.19
N TYR A 271 -9.79 7.22 -13.26
CA TYR A 271 -11.18 7.59 -13.52
C TYR A 271 -11.32 8.65 -14.62
N LEU A 272 -10.56 9.75 -14.55
CA LEU A 272 -10.63 10.83 -15.54
C LEU A 272 -10.31 10.32 -16.95
N LYS A 273 -9.30 9.45 -17.06
CA LYS A 273 -8.95 8.81 -18.33
C LYS A 273 -10.05 7.85 -18.82
N LEU A 274 -10.65 7.07 -17.92
CA LEU A 274 -11.79 6.22 -18.27
C LEU A 274 -13.01 7.04 -18.69
N ARG A 275 -13.27 8.19 -18.06
CA ARG A 275 -14.38 9.08 -18.40
C ARG A 275 -14.25 9.66 -19.81
N ALA A 276 -13.03 9.99 -20.23
CA ALA A 276 -12.76 10.51 -21.57
C ALA A 276 -12.74 9.44 -22.66
N ALA A 277 -12.72 8.14 -22.30
CA ALA A 277 -12.67 7.05 -23.26
C ALA A 277 -14.04 6.76 -23.88
N ASP A 278 -14.07 6.60 -25.20
CA ASP A 278 -15.20 6.01 -25.90
C ASP A 278 -15.21 4.48 -25.64
N LEU A 279 -16.37 3.96 -25.21
CA LEU A 279 -16.58 2.56 -24.83
C LEU A 279 -17.55 1.88 -25.77
#